data_AF-A0AAU4G1A5-F1
#
_entry.id   AF-A0AAU4G1A5-F1
#
_cell.length_a   1.000
_cell.length_b   1.000
_cell.length_c   1.000
_cell.angle_alpha   90.00
_cell.angle_beta   90.00
_cell.angle_gamma   90.00
#
_symmetry.space_group_name_H-M   'P 1'
#
loop_
_entity.id
_entity.type
_entity.pdbx_description
1 polymer ?
#
loop_
_entity_poly.entity_id
_entity_poly.type
_entity_poly.pdbx_seq_one_letter_code
_entity_poly.pdbx_strand_id
1 'polypeptide(L)' 'MAFVVAHWIGMPIQSLGQVNFRVSPGSITTVREDDYFHSRQVVSLGDTRHLEH' A
#
# COMPACT_ATOMS: atom_id res chain seq x y z
N MET A 1 7.02 8.48 0.36
CA MET A 1 5.64 8.94 0.10
C MET A 1 4.57 7.92 0.46
N ALA A 2 4.79 6.61 0.38
CA ALA A 2 3.81 5.59 0.78
C ALA A 2 3.80 5.26 2.30
N PHE A 3 4.00 6.25 3.17
CA PHE A 3 4.03 6.03 4.63
C PHE A 3 2.67 5.62 5.20
N VAL A 4 1.58 6.05 4.55
CA VAL A 4 0.22 5.69 4.92
C VAL A 4 -0.02 4.19 4.75
N VAL A 5 0.45 3.58 3.65
CA VAL A 5 0.29 2.13 3.40
C VAL A 5 1.05 1.32 4.45
N ALA A 6 2.28 1.72 4.77
CA ALA A 6 3.11 1.04 5.76
C ALA A 6 2.53 1.13 7.18
N HIS A 7 2.05 2.30 7.59
CA HIS A 7 1.35 2.47 8.85
C HIS A 7 0.04 1.67 8.88
N TRP A 8 -0.70 1.69 7.76
CA TRP A 8 -1.97 1.01 7.65
C TRP A 8 -1.82 -0.50 7.80
N ILE A 9 -0.77 -1.15 7.27
CA ILE A 9 -0.52 -2.59 7.50
C ILE A 9 0.09 -2.92 8.88
N GLY A 10 0.25 -1.94 9.76
CA GLY A 10 0.82 -2.14 11.10
C GLY A 10 2.35 -2.26 11.13
N MET A 11 3.05 -1.76 10.11
CA MET A 11 4.51 -1.80 10.08
C MET A 11 5.11 -0.88 11.15
N PRO A 12 6.07 -1.36 11.98
CA PRO A 12 6.68 -0.53 13.01
C PRO A 12 7.44 0.65 12.39
N ILE A 13 7.34 1.82 13.03
CA ILE A 13 7.88 3.10 12.51
C ILE A 13 9.39 3.03 12.22
N GLN A 14 10.12 2.22 12.98
CA GLN A 14 11.55 1.99 12.83
C GLN A 14 11.91 1.25 11.53
N SER A 15 10.98 0.48 10.98
CA SER A 15 11.16 -0.26 9.72
C SER A 15 10.75 0.55 8.48
N LEU A 16 10.14 1.73 8.65
CA LEU A 16 9.68 2.57 7.52
C LEU A 16 10.81 3.08 6.62
N GLY A 17 12.02 3.24 7.18
CA GLY A 17 13.20 3.65 6.41
C GLY A 17 13.75 2.54 5.50
N GLN A 18 13.35 1.29 5.72
CA GLN A 18 13.85 0.13 4.97
C GLN A 18 12.95 -0.23 3.78
N VAL A 19 11.80 0.42 3.65
CA VAL A 19 10.82 0.10 2.62
C VAL A 19 10.62 1.27 1.66
N ASN A 20 10.99 1.04 0.41
CA ASN A 20 10.71 1.96 -0.68
C ASN A 20 9.65 1.35 -1.59
N PHE A 21 8.38 1.73 -1.37
CA PHE A 21 7.31 1.40 -2.29
C PHE A 21 7.40 2.32 -3.52
N ARG A 22 7.85 1.77 -4.64
CA ARG A 22 7.81 2.47 -5.94
C ARG A 22 6.36 2.53 -6.41
N VAL A 23 5.77 3.72 -6.35
CA VAL A 23 4.44 4.03 -6.86
C VAL A 23 4.55 5.12 -7.92
N SER A 24 3.96 4.88 -9.09
CA SER A 24 3.95 5.85 -10.18
C SER A 24 2.90 6.96 -9.91
N PRO A 25 3.12 8.20 -10.36
CA PRO A 25 2.09 9.23 -10.31
C PRO A 25 0.80 8.75 -11.00
N GLY A 26 -0.35 9.00 -10.38
CA GLY A 26 -1.64 8.51 -10.88
C GLY A 26 -1.90 7.03 -10.64
N SER A 27 -1.04 6.32 -9.91
CA SER A 27 -1.29 4.91 -9.60
C SER A 27 -2.27 4.71 -8.44
N ILE A 28 -3.09 3.66 -8.53
CA ILE A 28 -4.03 3.25 -7.49
C ILE A 28 -3.38 2.19 -6.61
N THR A 29 -3.47 2.37 -5.30
CA THR A 29 -3.11 1.34 -4.31
C THR A 29 -4.39 0.77 -3.70
N THR A 30 -4.62 -0.52 -3.91
CA THR A 30 -5.80 -1.22 -3.38
C THR A 30 -5.42 -1.97 -2.12
N VAL A 31 -6.17 -1.68 -1.07
CA VAL A 31 -5.91 -2.14 0.28
C VAL A 31 -7.21 -2.74 0.82
N ARG A 32 -7.14 -3.92 1.46
CA ARG A 32 -8.31 -4.62 1.97
C ARG A 32 -8.11 -5.02 3.42
N GLU A 33 -9.04 -4.62 4.27
CA GLU A 33 -9.19 -5.12 5.63
C GLU A 33 -10.20 -6.27 5.59
N ASP A 34 -9.81 -7.42 6.13
CA ASP A 34 -10.74 -8.53 6.33
C ASP A 34 -11.41 -8.38 7.70
N ASP A 35 -12.73 -8.24 7.73
CA ASP A 35 -13.51 -8.02 8.95
C ASP A 35 -13.55 -9.23 9.89
N TYR A 36 -13.17 -10.43 9.42
CA TYR A 36 -13.23 -11.67 10.19
C TYR A 36 -11.93 -11.96 10.94
N PHE A 37 -10.78 -11.69 10.32
CA PHE A 37 -9.45 -11.90 10.92
C PHE A 37 -8.72 -10.59 11.26
N HIS A 38 -9.38 -9.43 11.08
CA HIS A 38 -8.79 -8.08 11.20
C HIS A 38 -7.44 -7.96 10.45
N SER A 39 -7.29 -8.76 9.40
CA SER A 39 -6.03 -8.90 8.67
C SER A 39 -6.00 -7.86 7.58
N ARG A 40 -4.92 -7.09 7.56
CA ARG A 40 -4.71 -5.96 6.67
C ARG A 40 -3.81 -6.38 5.52
N GLN A 41 -4.34 -6.38 4.30
CA GLN A 41 -3.62 -6.82 3.11
C GLN A 41 -3.52 -5.71 2.06
N VAL A 42 -2.33 -5.56 1.47
CA VAL A 42 -2.14 -4.78 0.23
C VAL A 42 -2.43 -5.71 -0.95
N VAL A 43 -3.53 -5.44 -1.66
CA VAL A 43 -4.01 -6.29 -2.78
C VAL A 43 -3.33 -5.88 -4.09
N SER A 44 -3.11 -4.59 -4.30
CA SER A 44 -2.36 -4.06 -5.43
C SER A 44 -1.63 -2.80 -5.03
N LEU A 45 -0.38 -2.66 -5.45
CA LEU A 45 0.47 -1.51 -5.16
C LEU A 45 0.94 -0.91 -6.49
N GLY A 46 0.58 0.35 -6.72
CA GLY A 46 1.07 1.08 -7.89
C GLY A 46 0.38 0.69 -9.21
N ASP A 47 -0.92 0.36 -9.18
CA ASP A 47 -1.68 0.03 -10.39
C ASP A 47 -1.84 1.25 -11.31
N THR A 48 -1.26 1.18 -12.52
CA THR A 48 -1.34 2.22 -13.54
C THR A 48 -2.22 1.82 -14.73
N ARG A 49 -2.92 0.68 -14.68
CA ARG A 49 -3.67 0.14 -15.82
C ARG A 49 -4.81 1.05 -16.28
N HIS A 50 -5.24 1.99 -15.43
CA HIS A 50 -6.24 2.99 -15.80
C HIS A 50 -5.65 4.17 -16.60
N LEU A 51 -4.33 4.34 -16.64
CA LEU A 51 -3.64 5.48 -17.29
C LEU A 51 -3.26 5.19 -18.75
N GLU A 52 -3.38 3.94 -19.17
CA GLU A 52 -2.99 3.43 -20.50
C GLU A 52 -4.18 3.39 -21.48
N HIS A 53 -5.28 4.09 -21.18
CA HIS A 53 -6.50 4.19 -21.98
C HIS A 53 -6.90 5.63 -22.29
#